data_AF-A0A8T9AFS2-F1
#
_entry.id   AF-A0A8T9AFS2-F1
#
_cell.length_a   1.000
_cell.length_b   1.000
_cell.length_c   1.000
_cell.angle_alpha   90.00
_cell.angle_beta   90.00
_cell.angle_gamma   90.00
#
_symmetry.space_group_name_H-M   'P 1'
#
loop_
_entity.id
_entity.type
_entity.pdbx_description
1 polymer ?
#
loop_
_entity_poly.entity_id
_entity_poly.type
_entity_poly.pdbx_seq_one_letter_code
_entity_poly.pdbx_strand_id
1 'polypeptide(L)'
;MLNRVAKILEQPACDHCLGRQFGQLLSGFSNAERGKILRSALALAVDSNEFPAEALSKIDMSNFHGCKFRFNKDLAKKDFEKRVCAICGDFFEHIGGMVEKAAKKLSRQEFDTFLIGTKISNDLLQREEQLWEKAGIEFCEPIRAEINREVGRRL
;
A
#
# COMPACT_ATOMS: atom_id res chain seq x y z
N MET A 1 -14.16 9.18 2.51
CA MET A 1 -12.76 8.73 2.35
C MET A 1 -12.50 7.37 3.02
N LEU A 2 -12.72 7.21 4.32
CA LEU A 2 -12.45 5.95 5.04
C LEU A 2 -13.19 4.72 4.51
N ASN A 3 -14.41 4.87 3.97
CA ASN A 3 -15.11 3.75 3.32
C ASN A 3 -14.34 3.17 2.13
N ARG A 4 -13.67 4.02 1.34
CA ARG A 4 -12.84 3.57 0.21
C ARG A 4 -11.56 2.90 0.70
N VAL A 5 -10.95 3.42 1.77
CA VAL A 5 -9.82 2.77 2.47
C VAL A 5 -10.25 1.36 2.93
N ALA A 6 -11.35 1.26 3.66
CA ALA A 6 -11.90 -0.02 4.12
C ALA A 6 -12.15 -1.00 2.97
N LYS A 7 -12.69 -0.52 1.84
CA LYS A 7 -12.92 -1.34 0.65
C LYS A 7 -11.63 -1.91 0.06
N ILE A 8 -10.55 -1.12 0.02
CA ILE A 8 -9.21 -1.59 -0.40
C ILE A 8 -8.67 -2.64 0.59
N LEU A 9 -8.97 -2.47 1.89
CA LEU A 9 -8.51 -3.33 2.98
C LEU A 9 -9.40 -4.55 3.25
N GLU A 10 -10.40 -4.83 2.41
CA GLU A 10 -11.08 -6.13 2.37
C GLU A 10 -10.11 -7.28 1.98
N GLN A 11 -8.90 -6.93 1.56
CA GLN A 11 -7.77 -7.82 1.33
C GLN A 11 -6.49 -7.26 1.99
N PRO A 12 -5.47 -8.09 2.30
CA PRO A 12 -4.19 -7.59 2.79
C PRO A 12 -3.53 -6.64 1.78
N ALA A 13 -3.16 -5.45 2.22
CA ALA A 13 -2.47 -4.47 1.39
C ALA A 13 -1.30 -3.83 2.16
N CYS A 14 -0.14 -3.69 1.52
CA CYS A 14 0.96 -2.91 2.08
C CYS A 14 0.69 -1.40 1.95
N ASP A 15 1.44 -0.59 2.69
CA ASP A 15 1.20 0.85 2.73
C ASP A 15 1.44 1.55 1.39
N HIS A 16 2.40 1.10 0.58
CA HIS A 16 2.57 1.63 -0.79
C HIS A 16 1.32 1.41 -1.65
N CYS A 17 0.78 0.19 -1.64
CA CYS A 17 -0.40 -0.18 -2.43
C CYS A 17 -1.67 0.51 -1.95
N LEU A 18 -1.82 0.71 -0.64
CA LEU A 18 -2.92 1.49 -0.07
C LEU A 18 -2.78 2.97 -0.43
N GLY A 19 -1.62 3.57 -0.14
CA GLY A 19 -1.40 5.01 -0.33
C GLY A 19 -1.54 5.43 -1.78
N ARG A 20 -0.98 4.66 -2.73
CA ARG A 20 -1.05 5.01 -4.16
C ARG A 20 -2.48 5.12 -4.69
N GLN A 21 -3.49 4.48 -4.07
CA GLN A 21 -4.90 4.66 -4.47
C GLN A 21 -5.41 6.11 -4.27
N PHE A 22 -4.66 6.88 -3.49
CA PHE A 22 -4.90 8.28 -3.15
C PHE A 22 -3.69 9.16 -3.53
N GLY A 23 -2.80 8.67 -4.39
CA GLY A 23 -1.53 9.31 -4.73
C GLY A 23 -1.67 10.68 -5.39
N GLN A 24 -2.82 10.98 -5.99
CA GLN A 24 -3.11 12.28 -6.60
C GLN A 24 -3.66 13.33 -5.61
N LEU A 25 -3.95 12.96 -4.36
CA LEU A 25 -4.41 13.89 -3.32
C LEU A 25 -3.22 14.32 -2.46
N LEU A 26 -3.05 15.62 -2.20
CA LEU A 26 -1.96 16.17 -1.36
C LEU A 26 -0.54 15.83 -1.87
N SER A 27 0.40 16.76 -1.79
CA SER A 27 1.82 16.50 -2.07
C SER A 27 2.64 16.43 -0.76
N GLY A 28 3.91 16.04 -0.86
CA GLY A 28 4.85 16.02 0.29
C GLY A 28 4.91 14.71 1.08
N PHE A 29 4.18 13.67 0.65
CA PHE A 29 4.21 12.34 1.25
C PHE A 29 4.54 11.29 0.20
N SER A 30 5.38 10.31 0.56
CA SER A 30 5.47 9.06 -0.18
C SER A 30 4.15 8.28 -0.06
N ASN A 31 3.90 7.36 -0.99
CA ASN A 31 2.73 6.49 -0.90
C ASN A 31 2.80 5.55 0.31
N ALA A 32 4.00 5.15 0.76
CA ALA A 32 4.15 4.41 2.01
C ALA A 32 3.65 5.20 3.22
N GLU A 33 4.08 6.46 3.37
CA GLU A 33 3.63 7.31 4.48
C GLU A 33 2.13 7.56 4.40
N ARG A 34 1.62 7.86 3.21
CA ARG A 34 0.20 8.07 2.98
C ARG A 34 -0.63 6.84 3.33
N GLY A 35 -0.20 5.65 2.91
CA GLY A 35 -0.87 4.41 3.25
C GLY A 35 -0.91 4.17 4.76
N LYS A 36 0.21 4.37 5.44
CA LYS A 36 0.29 4.26 6.89
C LYS A 36 -0.68 5.22 7.58
N ILE A 37 -0.72 6.49 7.17
CA ILE A 37 -1.66 7.50 7.69
C ILE A 37 -3.10 7.05 7.50
N LEU A 38 -3.47 6.61 6.29
CA LEU A 38 -4.83 6.16 5.97
C LEU A 38 -5.24 4.95 6.81
N ARG A 39 -4.33 3.98 6.96
CA ARG A 39 -4.54 2.78 7.80
C ARG A 39 -4.72 3.17 9.26
N SER A 40 -3.87 4.04 9.79
CA SER A 40 -3.98 4.52 11.17
C SER A 40 -5.26 5.31 11.40
N ALA A 41 -5.67 6.17 10.46
CA ALA A 41 -6.93 6.91 10.56
C ALA A 41 -8.15 5.97 10.61
N LEU A 42 -8.15 4.92 9.79
CA LEU A 42 -9.20 3.89 9.86
C LEU A 42 -9.14 3.12 11.18
N ALA A 43 -7.95 2.70 11.63
CA ALA A 43 -7.78 1.99 12.90
C ALA A 43 -8.27 2.82 14.09
N LEU A 44 -7.99 4.13 14.10
CA LEU A 44 -8.49 5.05 15.13
C LEU A 44 -10.02 5.13 15.13
N ALA A 45 -10.66 5.27 13.96
CA ALA A 45 -12.11 5.27 13.84
C ALA A 45 -12.75 3.94 14.27
N VAL A 46 -12.06 2.82 14.01
CA VAL A 46 -12.49 1.50 14.49
C VAL A 46 -12.34 1.37 16.00
N ASP A 47 -11.24 1.87 16.58
CA ASP A 47 -10.99 1.83 18.02
C ASP A 47 -11.98 2.71 18.79
N SER A 48 -12.28 3.92 18.28
CA SER A 48 -13.29 4.83 18.86
C SER A 48 -14.73 4.34 18.68
N ASN A 49 -14.96 3.22 17.98
CA ASN A 49 -16.27 2.70 17.60
C ASN A 49 -17.09 3.67 16.72
N GLU A 50 -16.43 4.57 15.99
CA GLU A 50 -17.04 5.51 15.05
C GLU A 50 -17.11 4.96 13.61
N PHE A 51 -16.47 3.80 13.36
CA PHE A 51 -16.51 3.13 12.07
C PHE A 51 -17.66 2.10 11.98
N PRO A 52 -18.45 2.05 10.89
CA PRO A 52 -19.62 1.17 10.80
C PRO A 52 -19.26 -0.32 10.92
N ALA A 53 -19.93 -1.04 11.82
CA ALA A 53 -19.66 -2.46 12.09
C ALA A 53 -19.83 -3.35 10.84
N GLU A 54 -20.78 -3.04 9.96
CA GLU A 54 -20.98 -3.79 8.70
C GLU A 54 -19.83 -3.61 7.71
N ALA A 55 -19.22 -2.42 7.66
CA ALA A 55 -18.04 -2.19 6.84
C ALA A 55 -16.80 -2.83 7.46
N LEU A 56 -16.70 -2.79 8.80
CA LEU A 56 -15.62 -3.41 9.55
C LEU A 56 -15.55 -4.92 9.34
N SER A 57 -16.71 -5.60 9.33
CA SER A 57 -16.77 -7.06 9.20
C SER A 57 -16.21 -7.59 7.86
N LYS A 58 -16.06 -6.73 6.86
CA LYS A 58 -15.52 -7.07 5.53
C LYS A 58 -14.01 -6.87 5.43
N ILE A 59 -13.39 -6.12 6.36
CA ILE A 59 -11.96 -5.83 6.33
C ILE A 59 -11.15 -7.09 6.70
N ASP A 60 -10.07 -7.36 5.95
CA ASP A 60 -9.07 -8.34 6.40
C ASP A 60 -8.26 -7.75 7.56
N MET A 61 -8.43 -8.33 8.74
CA MET A 61 -7.86 -7.82 9.99
C MET A 61 -6.33 -7.86 10.04
N SER A 62 -5.65 -8.62 9.18
CA SER A 62 -4.19 -8.58 9.03
C SER A 62 -3.67 -7.18 8.64
N ASN A 63 -4.55 -6.34 8.08
CA ASN A 63 -4.26 -4.96 7.79
C ASN A 63 -4.04 -4.10 9.04
N PHE A 64 -4.42 -4.57 10.23
CA PHE A 64 -4.16 -3.88 11.49
C PHE A 64 -2.97 -4.47 12.26
N HIS A 65 -2.05 -5.17 11.58
CA HIS A 65 -0.81 -5.65 12.19
C HIS A 65 -0.06 -4.51 12.88
N GLY A 66 0.44 -4.79 14.09
CA GLY A 66 1.10 -3.81 14.94
C GLY A 66 0.17 -2.77 15.61
N CYS A 67 -1.12 -2.72 15.27
CA CYS A 67 -2.08 -1.88 15.98
C CYS A 67 -2.53 -2.55 17.29
N LYS A 68 -2.63 -1.75 18.36
CA LYS A 68 -3.17 -2.19 19.65
C LYS A 68 -4.44 -1.40 19.95
N PHE A 69 -5.59 -2.03 19.71
CA PHE A 69 -6.89 -1.47 20.04
C PHE A 69 -7.06 -1.41 21.57
N ARG A 70 -7.74 -0.38 22.07
CA ARG A 70 -7.95 -0.15 23.50
C ARG A 70 -9.43 -0.03 23.85
N PHE A 71 -10.20 0.63 22.99
CA PHE A 71 -11.58 1.00 23.25
C PHE A 71 -12.56 0.08 22.51
N ASN A 72 -12.16 -0.48 21.37
CA ASN A 72 -12.94 -1.53 20.71
C ASN A 72 -12.72 -2.86 21.44
N LYS A 73 -13.70 -3.26 22.27
CA LYS A 73 -13.61 -4.44 23.13
C LYS A 73 -13.42 -5.74 22.36
N ASP A 74 -13.96 -5.83 21.15
CA ASP A 74 -13.88 -7.03 20.32
C ASP A 74 -12.46 -7.23 19.74
N LEU A 75 -11.65 -6.17 19.71
CA LEU A 75 -10.32 -6.14 19.13
C LEU A 75 -9.20 -5.89 20.16
N ALA A 76 -9.51 -5.37 21.35
CA ALA A 76 -8.52 -4.89 22.34
C ALA A 76 -7.53 -5.96 22.86
N LYS A 77 -7.87 -7.25 22.71
CA LYS A 77 -7.02 -8.38 23.12
C LYS A 77 -6.53 -9.23 21.95
N LYS A 78 -6.70 -8.74 20.72
CA LYS A 78 -6.31 -9.45 19.51
C LYS A 78 -4.98 -8.94 19.01
N ASP A 79 -4.18 -9.88 18.54
CA ASP A 79 -3.02 -9.61 17.72
C ASP A 79 -3.33 -9.98 16.28
N PHE A 80 -2.82 -9.16 15.36
CA PHE A 80 -3.04 -9.34 13.94
C PHE A 80 -1.70 -9.63 13.28
N GLU A 81 -1.58 -10.83 12.71
CA GLU A 81 -0.41 -11.19 11.94
C GLU A 81 -0.48 -10.55 10.56
N LYS A 82 0.65 -9.98 10.13
CA LYS A 82 0.77 -9.41 8.79
C LYS A 82 0.71 -10.54 7.76
N ARG A 83 -0.09 -10.32 6.71
CA ARG A 83 -0.16 -11.20 5.53
C ARG A 83 0.50 -10.54 4.33
N VAL A 84 0.91 -11.38 3.37
CA VAL A 84 1.46 -10.93 2.09
C VAL A 84 0.45 -10.02 1.38
N CYS A 85 0.92 -8.88 0.90
CA CYS A 85 0.10 -7.93 0.16
C CYS A 85 -0.53 -8.61 -1.06
N ALA A 86 -1.86 -8.69 -1.08
CA ALA A 86 -2.61 -9.29 -2.18
C ALA A 86 -2.41 -8.53 -3.50
N ILE A 87 -2.01 -7.25 -3.45
CA ILE A 87 -1.83 -6.42 -4.64
C ILE A 87 -0.44 -6.60 -5.23
N CYS A 88 0.64 -6.40 -4.47
CA CYS A 88 2.01 -6.41 -5.02
C CYS A 88 2.85 -7.63 -4.62
N GLY A 89 2.32 -8.54 -3.80
CA GLY A 89 3.09 -9.70 -3.31
C GLY A 89 4.34 -9.29 -2.51
N ASP A 90 4.24 -8.24 -1.70
CA ASP A 90 5.33 -7.64 -0.93
C ASP A 90 6.53 -7.17 -1.77
N PHE A 91 6.31 -6.87 -3.06
CA PHE A 91 7.36 -6.32 -3.92
C PHE A 91 8.08 -5.11 -3.30
N PHE A 92 7.33 -4.19 -2.70
CA PHE A 92 7.90 -2.97 -2.10
C PHE A 92 8.74 -3.24 -0.86
N GLU A 93 8.53 -4.36 -0.17
CA GLU A 93 9.34 -4.75 1.00
C GLU A 93 10.68 -5.33 0.57
N HIS A 94 10.71 -5.96 -0.61
CA HIS A 94 11.89 -6.60 -1.16
C HIS A 94 12.62 -5.75 -2.22
N ILE A 95 12.17 -4.51 -2.44
CA ILE A 95 12.68 -3.64 -3.51
C ILE A 95 14.18 -3.35 -3.35
N GLY A 96 14.68 -3.26 -2.11
CA GLY A 96 16.08 -2.95 -1.81
C GLY A 96 17.07 -3.91 -2.48
N GLY A 97 16.80 -5.21 -2.43
CA GLY A 97 17.68 -6.21 -3.05
C GLY A 97 17.74 -6.11 -4.57
N MET A 98 16.70 -5.58 -5.23
CA MET A 98 16.72 -5.32 -6.68
C MET A 98 17.47 -4.04 -7.01
N VAL A 99 17.24 -2.97 -6.23
CA VAL A 99 17.94 -1.69 -6.35
C VAL A 99 19.44 -1.89 -6.21
N GLU A 100 19.91 -2.62 -5.20
CA GLU A 100 21.34 -2.88 -5.00
C GLU A 100 21.99 -3.58 -6.20
N LYS A 101 21.28 -4.55 -6.79
CA LYS A 101 21.76 -5.27 -7.99
C LYS A 101 21.83 -4.34 -9.20
N ALA A 102 20.87 -3.44 -9.35
CA ALA A 102 20.87 -2.44 -10.42
C ALA A 102 22.00 -1.41 -10.21
N ALA A 103 22.15 -0.87 -9.00
CA ALA A 103 23.22 0.07 -8.64
C ALA A 103 24.62 -0.49 -8.93
N LYS A 104 24.89 -1.76 -8.56
CA LYS A 104 26.16 -2.44 -8.86
C LYS A 104 26.46 -2.61 -10.36
N LYS A 105 25.42 -2.67 -11.20
CA LYS A 105 25.60 -2.75 -12.66
C LYS A 105 25.82 -1.36 -13.25
N LEU A 106 25.09 -0.36 -12.75
CA LEU A 106 25.18 1.02 -13.18
C LEU A 106 26.51 1.66 -12.79
N SER A 107 27.14 1.24 -11.69
CA SER A 107 28.44 1.77 -11.24
C SER A 107 29.61 1.56 -12.21
N ARG A 108 29.38 0.85 -13.32
CA ARG A 108 30.35 0.62 -14.40
C ARG A 108 30.20 1.61 -15.55
N GLN A 109 29.27 2.54 -15.46
CA GLN A 109 28.97 3.55 -16.48
C GLN A 109 28.82 4.93 -15.84
N GLU A 110 29.20 5.96 -16.60
CA GLU A 110 29.00 7.36 -16.22
C GLU A 110 27.78 7.91 -16.96
N PHE A 111 26.94 8.67 -16.27
CA PHE A 111 25.74 9.29 -16.82
C PHE A 111 25.35 10.52 -16.01
N ASP A 112 24.82 11.55 -16.67
CA ASP A 112 24.27 12.73 -15.99
C ASP A 112 22.80 12.52 -15.58
N THR A 113 22.05 11.75 -16.37
CA THR A 113 20.65 11.41 -16.13
C THR A 113 20.35 10.01 -16.62
N PHE A 114 19.31 9.39 -16.06
CA PHE A 114 18.86 8.07 -16.46
C PHE A 114 17.33 7.97 -16.37
N LEU A 115 16.77 7.01 -17.11
CA LEU A 115 15.35 6.68 -17.07
C LEU A 115 15.15 5.30 -16.44
N ILE A 116 14.18 5.18 -15.55
CA ILE A 116 13.73 3.88 -15.06
C ILE A 116 12.40 3.51 -15.67
N GLY A 117 12.38 2.33 -16.28
CA GLY A 117 11.17 1.68 -16.73
C GLY A 117 11.04 0.30 -16.09
N THR A 118 9.79 -0.09 -15.85
CA THR A 118 9.44 -1.42 -15.35
C THR A 118 8.50 -2.11 -16.33
N LYS A 119 8.74 -3.41 -16.57
CA LYS A 119 7.79 -4.32 -17.21
C LYS A 119 6.99 -5.04 -16.13
N ILE A 120 5.69 -4.77 -16.08
CA ILE A 120 4.77 -5.35 -15.11
C ILE A 120 4.23 -6.68 -15.64
N SER A 121 4.10 -7.69 -14.78
CA SER A 121 3.47 -8.95 -15.14
C SER A 121 1.96 -8.80 -15.32
N ASN A 122 1.35 -9.61 -16.19
CA ASN A 122 -0.10 -9.58 -16.40
C ASN A 122 -0.88 -9.89 -15.11
N ASP A 123 -0.36 -10.80 -14.27
CA ASP A 123 -0.93 -11.11 -12.96
C ASP A 123 -1.02 -9.86 -12.06
N LEU A 124 0.04 -9.04 -12.01
CA LEU A 124 0.06 -7.84 -11.18
C LEU A 124 -0.90 -6.77 -11.72
N LEU A 125 -1.00 -6.62 -13.04
CA LEU A 125 -1.97 -5.72 -13.67
C LEU A 125 -3.40 -6.17 -13.37
N GLN A 126 -3.69 -7.46 -13.50
CA GLN A 126 -5.02 -8.01 -13.24
C GLN A 126 -5.45 -7.81 -11.78
N ARG A 127 -4.54 -8.02 -10.81
CA ARG A 127 -4.81 -7.77 -9.39
C ARG A 127 -5.06 -6.29 -9.09
N GLU A 128 -4.40 -5.38 -9.80
CA GLU A 128 -4.65 -3.95 -9.72
C GLU A 128 -6.01 -3.56 -10.33
N GLU A 129 -6.37 -4.09 -11.50
CA GLU A 129 -7.68 -3.85 -12.13
C GLU A 129 -8.82 -4.35 -11.24
N GLN A 130 -8.72 -5.56 -10.69
CA GLN A 130 -9.70 -6.12 -9.75
C GLN A 130 -9.88 -5.25 -8.49
N LEU A 131 -8.81 -4.60 -8.02
CA LEU A 131 -8.91 -3.65 -6.92
C LEU A 131 -9.73 -2.42 -7.33
N TRP A 132 -9.49 -1.89 -8.53
CA TRP A 132 -10.20 -0.71 -9.04
C TRP A 132 -11.67 -0.97 -9.30
N GLU A 133 -12.03 -2.15 -9.80
CA GLU A 133 -13.43 -2.57 -9.94
C GLU A 133 -14.16 -2.55 -8.59
N LYS A 134 -13.48 -2.97 -7.51
CA LYS A 134 -14.06 -3.05 -6.16
C LYS A 134 -14.11 -1.72 -5.43
N ALA A 135 -13.06 -0.89 -5.55
CA ALA A 135 -12.84 0.28 -4.71
C ALA A 135 -12.84 1.63 -5.45
N GLY A 136 -12.90 1.62 -6.78
CA GLY A 136 -12.82 2.81 -7.63
C GLY A 136 -11.40 3.36 -7.81
N ILE A 137 -11.20 4.16 -8.86
CA ILE A 137 -9.88 4.60 -9.37
C ILE A 137 -9.63 6.13 -9.32
N GLU A 138 -10.47 6.91 -8.65
CA GLU A 138 -10.52 8.37 -8.81
C GLU A 138 -9.19 9.13 -8.66
N PHE A 139 -8.38 8.81 -7.64
CA PHE A 139 -7.14 9.53 -7.30
C PHE A 139 -5.90 8.64 -7.37
N CYS A 140 -6.00 7.57 -8.15
CA CYS A 140 -5.02 6.50 -8.13
C CYS A 140 -3.75 6.87 -8.90
N GLU A 141 -2.61 6.54 -8.33
CA GLU A 141 -1.34 6.38 -9.02
C GLU A 141 -1.17 4.89 -9.41
N PRO A 142 -1.02 4.56 -10.71
CA PRO A 142 -0.83 3.20 -11.17
C PRO A 142 0.43 2.56 -10.55
N ILE A 143 0.40 1.25 -10.31
CA ILE A 143 1.50 0.55 -9.64
C ILE A 143 2.83 0.69 -10.39
N ARG A 144 2.79 0.76 -11.72
CA ARG A 144 3.98 0.99 -12.56
C ARG A 144 4.68 2.31 -12.20
N ALA A 145 3.91 3.38 -12.03
CA ALA A 145 4.45 4.69 -11.71
C ALA A 145 5.09 4.68 -10.31
N GLU A 146 4.41 4.05 -9.34
CA GLU A 146 4.95 3.85 -7.99
C GLU A 146 6.27 3.07 -8.02
N ILE A 147 6.33 1.94 -8.74
CA ILE A 147 7.56 1.15 -8.84
C ILE A 147 8.70 1.96 -9.46
N ASN A 148 8.47 2.64 -10.58
CA ASN A 148 9.50 3.45 -11.23
C ASN A 148 10.03 4.53 -10.28
N ARG A 149 9.13 5.20 -9.55
CA ARG A 149 9.50 6.25 -8.58
C ARG A 149 10.29 5.69 -7.40
N GLU A 150 9.86 4.57 -6.86
CA GLU A 150 10.48 3.93 -5.70
C GLU A 150 11.84 3.32 -6.02
N VAL A 151 12.01 2.75 -7.23
CA VAL A 151 13.33 2.32 -7.71
C VAL A 151 14.20 3.56 -7.96
N GLY A 152 13.68 4.59 -8.61
CA GLY A 152 14.45 5.77 -9.00
C GLY A 152 14.89 6.67 -7.86
N ARG A 153 14.16 6.69 -6.75
CA ARG A 153 14.61 7.40 -5.54
C ARG A 153 15.78 6.69 -4.85
N ARG A 154 15.96 5.39 -5.08
CA ARG A 154 16.94 4.56 -4.37
C ARG A 154 18.16 4.19 -5.21
N LEU A 155 18.15 4.48 -6.51
CA LEU A 155 19.29 4.37 -7.42
C LEU A 155 19.98 5.73 -7.54
#